data_AF-A0A3M8DV39-F1
#
_entry.id   AF-A0A3M8DV39-F1
#
_cell.length_a   1.000
_cell.length_b   1.000
_cell.length_c   1.000
_cell.angle_alpha   90.00
_cell.angle_beta   90.00
_cell.angle_gamma   90.00
#
_symmetry.space_group_name_H-M   'P 1'
#
loop_
_entity.id
_entity.type
_entity.pdbx_description
1 polymer ?
#
loop_
_entity_poly.entity_id
_entity_poly.type
_entity_poly.pdbx_seq_one_letter_code
_entity_poly.pdbx_strand_id
1 'polypeptide(L)'
;MRSDKDQDLRKLFHDQLHPEIDLAGKVMGKLYAEQKTKERFFVKYKVGLLVAAGMVLTVSSAFAAVNYTLTNKLGNVVYEHKTLEEVNYTPPSKEEQLRSLKSHGFANDLLKEGTAAIFYIVSDIPDMKTYTRSKRMHFTDISALRAKMKDQSVKIFDSLEGKYKFTSAGVDFEPITNVNPPSPEEQAAIVKKLKKQAEESKKEYAMIPVELSKDHWRMFINYTSQGKQITVQMSRTSEKETILVHKDWDLKQEKLVVKGVDMLFTDFGTGKNIQWVYDVPNTTQTILYHIEASNPISKEELVKLAELYLK
;
A
#
# COMPACT_ATOMS: atom_id res chain seq x y z
N MET A 1 23.01 -9.60 -49.49
CA MET A 1 22.20 -10.39 -48.52
C MET A 1 22.15 -9.65 -47.18
N ARG A 2 21.06 -8.92 -46.95
CA ARG A 2 20.62 -8.32 -45.68
C ARG A 2 19.09 -8.43 -45.71
N SER A 3 18.47 -8.90 -44.62
CA SER A 3 17.02 -8.90 -44.38
C SER A 3 16.87 -8.44 -42.93
N ASP A 4 16.45 -7.20 -42.66
CA ASP A 4 15.10 -6.62 -42.74
C ASP A 4 14.03 -7.47 -42.03
N LYS A 5 13.91 -7.21 -40.71
CA LYS A 5 12.70 -7.42 -39.90
C LYS A 5 12.62 -6.35 -38.79
N ASP A 6 12.67 -5.09 -39.19
CA ASP A 6 12.10 -3.98 -38.41
C ASP A 6 10.74 -3.63 -39.03
N GLN A 7 9.74 -4.49 -38.80
CA GLN A 7 8.35 -4.18 -39.11
C GLN A 7 7.60 -3.75 -37.84
N ASP A 8 7.68 -2.43 -37.60
CA ASP A 8 6.48 -1.57 -37.62
C ASP A 8 5.44 -1.75 -36.50
N LEU A 9 5.87 -1.55 -35.24
CA LEU A 9 4.98 -1.34 -34.08
C LEU A 9 4.16 -0.03 -34.16
N ARG A 10 4.36 0.79 -35.20
CA ARG A 10 3.59 2.02 -35.45
C ARG A 10 2.23 1.77 -36.12
N LYS A 11 1.97 0.57 -36.63
CA LYS A 11 0.69 0.21 -37.28
C LYS A 11 -0.42 -0.24 -36.33
N LEU A 12 -0.16 -0.38 -35.02
CA LEU A 12 -1.19 -0.76 -34.04
C LEU A 12 -1.95 0.42 -33.44
N PHE A 13 -1.54 1.67 -33.72
CA PHE A 13 -2.12 2.86 -33.10
C PHE A 13 -2.79 3.82 -34.09
N HIS A 14 -2.86 3.47 -35.37
CA HIS A 14 -3.52 4.26 -36.41
C HIS A 14 -4.49 3.38 -37.18
N ASP A 15 -5.68 3.19 -36.63
CA ASP A 15 -6.93 3.15 -37.38
C ASP A 15 -8.12 2.97 -36.42
N GLN A 16 -8.65 4.11 -35.96
CA GLN A 16 -10.10 4.34 -35.82
C GLN A 16 -10.32 5.84 -35.60
N LEU A 17 -10.51 6.54 -36.72
CA LEU A 17 -11.05 7.90 -36.78
C LEU A 17 -12.55 7.87 -36.43
N HIS A 18 -13.02 8.84 -35.62
CA HIS A 18 -14.23 9.67 -35.75
C HIS A 18 -14.58 10.34 -34.38
N PRO A 19 -15.32 11.46 -34.34
CA PRO A 19 -15.13 12.77 -34.95
C PRO A 19 -14.77 13.86 -33.89
N GLU A 20 -14.21 14.99 -34.34
CA GLU A 20 -13.89 16.16 -33.51
C GLU A 20 -15.10 16.63 -32.68
N ILE A 21 -15.00 16.54 -31.36
CA ILE A 21 -15.86 17.28 -30.44
C ILE A 21 -15.03 18.45 -29.91
N ASP A 22 -15.37 19.66 -30.37
CA ASP A 22 -14.86 20.91 -29.80
C ASP A 22 -15.33 21.03 -28.34
N LEU A 23 -14.44 20.59 -27.43
CA LEU A 23 -14.60 20.75 -25.99
C LEU A 23 -14.09 22.11 -25.50
N ALA A 24 -13.41 22.90 -26.35
CA ALA A 24 -12.85 24.19 -25.97
C ALA A 24 -13.95 25.27 -25.88
N GLY A 25 -14.98 25.21 -26.73
CA GLY A 25 -16.13 26.12 -26.68
C GLY A 25 -17.05 25.95 -25.46
N LYS A 26 -17.15 24.73 -24.90
CA LYS A 26 -18.09 24.42 -23.80
C LYS A 26 -17.55 24.69 -22.39
N VAL A 27 -16.23 24.82 -22.24
CA VAL A 27 -15.59 25.13 -20.94
C VAL A 27 -15.54 26.64 -20.68
N MET A 28 -15.40 27.46 -21.73
CA MET A 28 -15.35 28.92 -21.60
C MET A 28 -16.70 29.57 -21.25
N GLY A 29 -17.83 28.91 -21.54
CA GLY A 29 -19.17 29.39 -21.19
C GLY A 29 -19.56 29.21 -19.71
N LYS A 30 -18.88 28.32 -18.96
CA LYS A 30 -19.18 28.08 -17.54
C LYS A 30 -18.30 28.88 -16.56
N LEU A 31 -17.18 29.45 -17.04
CA LEU A 31 -16.29 30.25 -16.21
C LEU A 31 -16.69 31.74 -16.08
N TYR A 32 -17.62 32.22 -16.91
CA TYR A 32 -18.09 33.62 -16.89
C TYR A 32 -19.45 33.85 -16.22
N ALA A 33 -20.11 32.80 -15.70
CA ALA A 33 -21.49 32.89 -15.20
C ALA A 33 -21.65 32.95 -13.66
N GLU A 34 -20.59 32.81 -12.86
CA GLU A 34 -20.70 32.79 -11.38
C GLU A 34 -19.91 33.89 -10.65
N GLN A 35 -19.65 35.02 -11.32
CA GLN A 35 -19.30 36.27 -10.63
C GLN A 35 -20.56 37.09 -10.34
N LYS A 36 -21.04 37.01 -9.08
CA LYS A 36 -21.86 37.97 -8.29
C LYS A 36 -22.71 37.13 -7.30
N THR A 37 -22.75 37.35 -5.99
CA THR A 37 -22.74 38.60 -5.22
C THR A 37 -22.12 38.38 -3.83
N LYS A 38 -21.38 39.39 -3.35
CA LYS A 38 -21.01 39.55 -1.93
C LYS A 38 -22.14 40.29 -1.22
N GLU A 39 -22.64 39.76 -0.11
CA GLU A 39 -23.25 40.58 0.93
C GLU A 39 -22.69 40.23 2.31
N ARG A 40 -22.28 41.30 3.01
CA ARG A 40 -21.74 41.30 4.37
C ARG A 40 -22.91 41.35 5.34
N PHE A 41 -22.91 40.48 6.35
CA PHE A 41 -23.68 40.72 7.58
C PHE A 41 -22.74 40.73 8.78
N PHE A 42 -22.67 41.88 9.45
CA PHE A 42 -22.09 42.07 10.77
C PHE A 42 -23.17 41.78 11.82
N VAL A 43 -22.89 40.91 12.79
CA VAL A 43 -23.51 41.01 14.12
C VAL A 43 -22.49 40.64 15.20
N LYS A 44 -22.26 41.56 16.13
CA LYS A 44 -21.65 41.33 17.45
C LYS A 44 -22.80 41.04 18.43
N TYR A 45 -22.68 40.06 19.34
CA TYR A 45 -22.88 40.22 20.80
C TYR A 45 -22.90 38.88 21.60
N LYS A 46 -22.10 38.90 22.68
CA LYS A 46 -22.26 38.37 24.06
C LYS A 46 -22.59 36.89 24.40
N VAL A 47 -21.77 36.42 25.34
CA VAL A 47 -21.74 35.20 26.17
C VAL A 47 -23.10 34.72 26.70
N GLY A 48 -23.33 33.40 26.63
CA GLY A 48 -24.34 32.68 27.39
C GLY A 48 -23.96 31.20 27.51
N LEU A 49 -23.67 30.77 28.74
CA LEU A 49 -23.29 29.42 29.13
C LEU A 49 -24.53 28.52 29.19
N LEU A 50 -24.57 27.42 28.42
CA LEU A 50 -25.52 26.32 28.64
C LEU A 50 -24.84 24.98 28.32
N VAL A 51 -24.55 24.23 29.39
CA VAL A 51 -24.20 22.82 29.36
C VAL A 51 -25.50 22.04 29.17
N ALA A 52 -25.58 21.26 28.10
CA ALA A 52 -26.53 20.17 27.96
C ALA A 52 -25.81 18.97 27.34
N ALA A 53 -25.58 17.95 28.17
CA ALA A 53 -25.13 16.65 27.74
C ALA A 53 -26.24 15.94 26.97
N GLY A 54 -25.94 15.50 25.76
CA GLY A 54 -26.82 14.68 24.94
C GLY A 54 -26.13 14.37 23.62
N MET A 55 -25.68 13.12 23.44
CA MET A 55 -24.99 12.64 22.25
C MET A 55 -25.79 12.94 20.99
N VAL A 56 -25.36 13.93 20.21
CA VAL A 56 -25.72 14.07 18.81
C VAL A 56 -24.49 13.71 18.00
N LEU A 57 -24.57 12.60 17.26
CA LEU A 57 -23.62 12.26 16.20
C LEU A 57 -23.70 13.35 15.12
N THR A 58 -23.01 14.44 15.34
CA THR A 58 -22.74 15.45 14.32
C THR A 58 -21.71 14.87 13.37
N VAL A 59 -22.18 14.34 12.23
CA VAL A 59 -21.35 14.20 11.03
C VAL A 59 -21.02 15.63 10.58
N SER A 60 -19.95 16.20 11.13
CA SER A 60 -19.44 17.48 10.67
C SER A 60 -18.67 17.22 9.38
N SER A 61 -19.35 17.37 8.25
CA SER A 61 -18.73 17.44 6.92
C SER A 61 -18.02 18.77 6.77
N ALA A 62 -16.89 18.94 7.48
CA ALA A 62 -15.95 20.00 7.18
C ALA A 62 -15.03 19.49 6.05
N PHE A 63 -15.34 19.89 4.81
CA PHE A 63 -14.41 19.78 3.68
C PHE A 63 -13.24 20.74 3.90
N ALA A 64 -12.30 20.35 4.77
CA ALA A 64 -10.95 20.88 4.78
C ALA A 64 -10.13 20.10 3.74
N ALA A 65 -9.13 20.70 3.10
CA ALA A 65 -8.18 20.03 2.22
C ALA A 65 -7.70 18.73 2.88
N VAL A 66 -8.23 17.58 2.43
CA VAL A 66 -8.20 16.36 3.23
C VAL A 66 -6.82 15.73 3.06
N ASN A 67 -5.93 15.96 4.02
CA ASN A 67 -4.83 15.04 4.25
C ASN A 67 -5.46 13.71 4.71
N TYR A 68 -5.50 12.72 3.81
CA TYR A 68 -6.06 11.39 4.07
C TYR A 68 -5.09 10.57 4.92
N THR A 69 -5.05 10.91 6.20
CA THR A 69 -4.22 10.25 7.21
C THR A 69 -5.06 9.40 8.16
N LEU A 70 -4.46 8.31 8.64
CA LEU A 70 -4.95 7.56 9.80
C LEU A 70 -3.93 7.67 10.93
N THR A 71 -4.43 7.84 12.14
CA THR A 71 -3.64 8.01 13.37
C THR A 71 -3.90 6.90 14.35
N ASN A 72 -2.90 6.58 15.18
CA ASN A 72 -3.07 5.69 16.31
C ASN A 72 -3.67 6.42 17.54
N LYS A 73 -3.92 5.69 18.64
CA LYS A 73 -4.44 6.28 19.89
C LYS A 73 -3.56 7.35 20.53
N LEU A 74 -2.27 7.39 20.18
CA LEU A 74 -1.32 8.40 20.66
C LEU A 74 -1.33 9.66 19.78
N GLY A 75 -2.10 9.69 18.70
CA GLY A 75 -2.15 10.79 17.73
C GLY A 75 -1.04 10.75 16.67
N ASN A 76 -0.21 9.70 16.64
CA ASN A 76 0.83 9.55 15.62
C ASN A 76 0.20 9.12 14.30
N VAL A 77 0.63 9.72 13.19
CA VAL A 77 0.23 9.29 11.84
C VAL A 77 0.87 7.95 11.51
N VAL A 78 0.03 6.93 11.27
CA VAL A 78 0.45 5.57 10.90
C VAL A 78 0.24 5.31 9.41
N TYR A 79 -0.66 6.07 8.79
CA TYR A 79 -0.93 5.97 7.36
C TYR A 79 -1.12 7.36 6.75
N GLU A 80 -0.58 7.58 5.56
CA GLU A 80 -0.82 8.80 4.78
C GLU A 80 -0.76 8.56 3.26
N HIS A 81 -1.39 9.46 2.52
CA HIS A 81 -1.18 9.62 1.08
C HIS A 81 -0.21 10.76 0.80
N LYS A 82 0.65 10.56 -0.19
CA LYS A 82 1.49 11.60 -0.77
C LYS A 82 1.55 11.47 -2.29
N THR A 83 1.85 12.55 -3.00
CA THR A 83 2.19 12.49 -4.43
C THR A 83 3.70 12.27 -4.63
N LEU A 84 4.09 11.93 -5.86
CA LEU A 84 5.50 11.78 -6.23
C LEU A 84 6.28 13.10 -6.05
N GLU A 85 5.62 14.23 -6.32
CA GLU A 85 6.17 15.56 -6.12
C GLU A 85 6.41 15.86 -4.63
N GLU A 86 5.49 15.46 -3.76
CA GLU A 86 5.61 15.68 -2.30
C GLU A 86 6.74 14.88 -1.65
N VAL A 87 7.16 13.77 -2.26
CA VAL A 87 8.26 12.93 -1.74
C VAL A 87 9.58 13.13 -2.48
N ASN A 88 9.68 14.10 -3.40
CA ASN A 88 10.87 14.35 -4.22
C ASN A 88 11.41 13.07 -4.88
N TYR A 89 10.49 12.23 -5.41
CA TYR A 89 10.88 10.94 -5.97
C TYR A 89 11.81 11.12 -7.17
N THR A 90 13.00 10.49 -7.09
CA THR A 90 13.92 10.41 -8.22
C THR A 90 13.84 9.01 -8.82
N PRO A 91 13.44 8.86 -10.10
CA PRO A 91 13.36 7.54 -10.72
C PRO A 91 14.75 6.89 -10.82
N PRO A 92 14.88 5.59 -10.53
CA PRO A 92 16.14 4.88 -10.68
C PRO A 92 16.55 4.80 -12.15
N SER A 93 17.86 4.72 -12.41
CA SER A 93 18.39 4.54 -13.76
C SER A 93 17.95 3.19 -14.36
N LYS A 94 17.98 3.07 -15.70
CA LYS A 94 17.64 1.80 -16.38
C LYS A 94 18.53 0.64 -15.91
N GLU A 95 19.81 0.88 -15.72
CA GLU A 95 20.76 -0.13 -15.25
C GLU A 95 20.46 -0.57 -13.81
N GLU A 96 20.12 0.39 -12.94
CA GLU A 96 19.70 0.09 -11.57
C GLU A 96 18.40 -0.73 -11.54
N GLN A 97 17.44 -0.41 -12.41
CA GLN A 97 16.21 -1.18 -12.56
C GLN A 97 16.51 -2.61 -13.00
N LEU A 98 17.35 -2.80 -14.03
CA LEU A 98 17.77 -4.11 -14.51
C LEU A 98 18.48 -4.92 -13.41
N ARG A 99 19.38 -4.29 -12.66
CA ARG A 99 20.09 -4.92 -11.55
C ARG A 99 19.15 -5.32 -10.40
N SER A 100 18.18 -4.45 -10.09
CA SER A 100 17.12 -4.74 -9.12
C SER A 100 16.27 -5.94 -9.55
N LEU A 101 15.87 -5.99 -10.83
CA LEU A 101 15.13 -7.11 -11.43
C LEU A 101 15.93 -8.42 -11.38
N LYS A 102 17.23 -8.39 -11.72
CA LYS A 102 18.11 -9.55 -11.58
C LYS A 102 18.16 -10.06 -10.14
N SER A 103 18.30 -9.16 -9.15
CA SER A 103 18.27 -9.57 -7.73
C SER A 103 16.94 -10.23 -7.33
N HIS A 104 15.82 -9.77 -7.91
CA HIS A 104 14.52 -10.36 -7.66
C HIS A 104 14.41 -11.76 -8.28
N GLY A 105 14.90 -11.95 -9.51
CA GLY A 105 15.01 -13.27 -10.15
C GLY A 105 15.82 -14.25 -9.31
N PHE A 106 17.02 -13.86 -8.87
CA PHE A 106 17.84 -14.70 -7.99
C PHE A 106 17.17 -15.01 -6.66
N ALA A 107 16.48 -14.03 -6.06
CA ALA A 107 15.74 -14.28 -4.83
C ALA A 107 14.64 -15.34 -5.03
N ASN A 108 13.90 -15.29 -6.14
CA ASN A 108 12.87 -16.27 -6.46
C ASN A 108 13.44 -17.67 -6.65
N ASP A 109 14.59 -17.80 -7.31
CA ASP A 109 15.20 -19.10 -7.63
C ASP A 109 15.94 -19.72 -6.44
N LEU A 110 16.59 -18.89 -5.61
CA LEU A 110 17.56 -19.37 -4.61
C LEU A 110 17.01 -19.38 -3.19
N LEU A 111 16.07 -18.50 -2.86
CA LEU A 111 15.50 -18.45 -1.51
C LEU A 111 14.45 -19.55 -1.34
N LYS A 112 14.42 -20.10 -0.13
CA LYS A 112 13.30 -20.92 0.35
C LYS A 112 12.19 -19.99 0.86
N GLU A 113 10.95 -20.44 0.83
CA GLU A 113 9.85 -19.68 1.43
C GLU A 113 10.15 -19.34 2.89
N GLY A 114 9.83 -18.10 3.29
CA GLY A 114 10.09 -17.63 4.65
C GLY A 114 11.55 -17.39 4.96
N THR A 115 12.39 -17.15 3.94
CA THR A 115 13.79 -16.77 4.12
C THR A 115 14.13 -15.47 3.40
N ALA A 116 15.24 -14.84 3.80
CA ALA A 116 15.74 -13.62 3.20
C ALA A 116 17.26 -13.64 3.07
N ALA A 117 17.77 -12.82 2.16
CA ALA A 117 19.20 -12.60 1.98
C ALA A 117 19.49 -11.19 1.45
N ILE A 118 20.72 -10.74 1.68
CA ILE A 118 21.30 -9.58 1.01
C ILE A 118 22.03 -10.10 -0.23
N PHE A 119 21.67 -9.55 -1.38
CA PHE A 119 22.26 -9.87 -2.67
C PHE A 119 23.21 -8.78 -3.13
N TYR A 120 24.38 -9.19 -3.61
CA TYR A 120 25.22 -8.38 -4.47
C TYR A 120 25.13 -8.92 -5.89
N ILE A 121 24.89 -8.05 -6.85
CA ILE A 121 24.81 -8.39 -8.28
C ILE A 121 26.01 -7.79 -8.98
N VAL A 122 26.79 -8.64 -9.66
CA VAL A 122 27.94 -8.18 -10.44
C VAL A 122 27.43 -7.23 -11.53
N SER A 123 28.01 -6.04 -11.58
CA SER A 123 27.61 -4.95 -12.45
C SER A 123 28.82 -4.09 -12.77
N ASP A 124 28.81 -3.48 -13.95
CA ASP A 124 29.83 -2.51 -14.36
C ASP A 124 29.65 -1.14 -13.67
N ILE A 125 28.53 -0.94 -12.96
CA ILE A 125 28.29 0.26 -12.14
C ILE A 125 29.13 0.18 -10.85
N PRO A 126 29.97 1.19 -10.55
CA PRO A 126 30.89 1.15 -9.41
C PRO A 126 30.23 1.42 -8.05
N ASP A 127 28.91 1.61 -7.99
CA ASP A 127 28.15 2.03 -6.79
C ASP A 127 28.00 0.91 -5.72
N MET A 128 28.48 -0.31 -6.03
CA MET A 128 28.50 -1.49 -5.16
C MET A 128 27.19 -1.76 -4.39
N LYS A 129 26.06 -1.44 -5.01
CA LYS A 129 24.74 -1.52 -4.36
C LYS A 129 24.34 -2.97 -4.06
N THR A 130 23.78 -3.19 -2.87
CA THR A 130 23.18 -4.48 -2.47
C THR A 130 21.66 -4.39 -2.42
N TYR A 131 21.02 -5.55 -2.51
CA TYR A 131 19.57 -5.68 -2.50
C TYR A 131 19.15 -6.70 -1.45
N THR A 132 18.47 -6.25 -0.40
CA THR A 132 17.81 -7.17 0.52
C THR A 132 16.53 -7.69 -0.14
N ARG A 133 16.37 -9.01 -0.15
CA ARG A 133 15.20 -9.69 -0.71
C ARG A 133 14.73 -10.78 0.25
N SER A 134 13.43 -10.98 0.30
CA SER A 134 12.79 -12.07 1.02
C SER A 134 11.89 -12.85 0.07
N LYS A 135 11.61 -14.10 0.42
CA LYS A 135 10.63 -14.92 -0.28
C LYS A 135 9.43 -15.16 0.63
N ARG A 136 8.27 -14.73 0.14
CA ARG A 136 6.97 -14.88 0.78
C ARG A 136 6.67 -16.32 1.14
N MET A 137 5.97 -16.54 2.25
CA MET A 137 5.35 -17.83 2.57
C MET A 137 3.95 -17.88 1.98
N HIS A 138 3.58 -19.00 1.37
CA HIS A 138 2.26 -19.22 0.80
C HIS A 138 1.45 -20.22 1.62
N PHE A 139 0.18 -19.91 1.82
CA PHE A 139 -0.73 -20.75 2.60
C PHE A 139 -2.01 -21.02 1.81
N THR A 140 -2.34 -22.28 1.63
CA THR A 140 -3.66 -22.76 1.16
C THR A 140 -4.43 -23.50 2.26
N ASP A 141 -3.78 -23.77 3.40
CA ASP A 141 -4.40 -24.26 4.62
C ASP A 141 -4.49 -23.13 5.65
N ILE A 142 -5.73 -22.80 6.04
CA ILE A 142 -5.99 -21.76 7.02
C ILE A 142 -5.50 -22.12 8.43
N SER A 143 -5.49 -23.40 8.79
CA SER A 143 -5.00 -23.85 10.10
C SER A 143 -3.50 -23.61 10.20
N ALA A 144 -2.75 -23.88 9.13
CA ALA A 144 -1.32 -23.57 9.04
C ALA A 144 -1.06 -22.06 9.14
N LEU A 145 -1.86 -21.24 8.44
CA LEU A 145 -1.75 -19.77 8.52
C LEU A 145 -2.00 -19.27 9.95
N ARG A 146 -3.07 -19.73 10.60
CA ARG A 146 -3.40 -19.37 12.00
C ARG A 146 -2.30 -19.78 12.96
N ALA A 147 -1.76 -20.99 12.81
CA ALA A 147 -0.64 -21.46 13.62
C ALA A 147 0.60 -20.55 13.46
N LYS A 148 0.89 -20.10 12.23
CA LYS A 148 2.01 -19.18 11.95
C LYS A 148 1.80 -17.80 12.58
N MET A 149 0.56 -17.31 12.61
CA MET A 149 0.22 -15.95 13.05
C MET A 149 -0.36 -15.89 14.48
N LYS A 150 -0.31 -16.98 15.25
CA LYS A 150 -0.97 -17.10 16.56
C LYS A 150 -0.59 -16.00 17.56
N ASP A 151 0.66 -15.55 17.54
CA ASP A 151 1.21 -14.57 18.49
C ASP A 151 1.15 -13.14 17.94
N GLN A 152 0.46 -12.92 16.82
CA GLN A 152 0.50 -11.66 16.06
C GLN A 152 -0.74 -10.76 16.26
N SER A 153 -1.64 -11.10 17.20
CA SER A 153 -2.84 -10.30 17.54
C SER A 153 -3.75 -10.01 16.33
N VAL A 154 -3.84 -10.95 15.39
CA VAL A 154 -4.64 -10.84 14.16
C VAL A 154 -5.78 -11.84 14.14
N LYS A 155 -6.89 -11.43 13.53
CA LYS A 155 -8.05 -12.29 13.30
C LYS A 155 -8.00 -12.87 11.90
N ILE A 156 -8.12 -14.18 11.79
CA ILE A 156 -8.10 -14.93 10.53
C ILE A 156 -9.35 -15.81 10.50
N PHE A 157 -10.24 -15.58 9.53
CA PHE A 157 -11.55 -16.21 9.45
C PHE A 157 -11.57 -17.34 8.40
N ASP A 158 -12.36 -18.40 8.61
CA ASP A 158 -12.58 -19.42 7.56
C ASP A 158 -13.42 -18.86 6.41
N SER A 159 -14.30 -17.91 6.75
CA SER A 159 -15.09 -17.19 5.77
C SER A 159 -15.54 -15.83 6.28
N LEU A 160 -15.71 -14.89 5.37
CA LEU A 160 -16.29 -13.58 5.66
C LEU A 160 -17.80 -13.59 5.38
N GLU A 161 -18.59 -13.12 6.34
CA GLU A 161 -20.07 -13.11 6.30
C GLU A 161 -20.69 -14.48 5.93
N GLY A 162 -20.00 -15.58 6.23
CA GLY A 162 -20.40 -16.94 5.83
C GLY A 162 -20.29 -17.25 4.33
N LYS A 163 -20.12 -16.22 3.49
CA LYS A 163 -20.19 -16.26 2.02
C LYS A 163 -18.83 -16.44 1.36
N TYR A 164 -17.86 -15.59 1.69
CA TYR A 164 -16.54 -15.60 1.02
C TYR A 164 -15.61 -16.56 1.76
N LYS A 165 -15.23 -17.68 1.12
CA LYS A 165 -14.39 -18.72 1.73
C LYS A 165 -12.92 -18.41 1.54
N PHE A 166 -12.10 -18.69 2.55
CA PHE A 166 -10.65 -18.62 2.44
C PHE A 166 -10.16 -19.47 1.26
N THR A 167 -9.24 -18.91 0.45
CA THR A 167 -8.60 -19.65 -0.65
C THR A 167 -7.09 -19.67 -0.55
N SER A 168 -6.48 -18.54 -0.20
CA SER A 168 -5.04 -18.42 -0.13
C SER A 168 -4.63 -17.25 0.77
N ALA A 169 -3.42 -17.31 1.29
CA ALA A 169 -2.76 -16.19 1.91
C ALA A 169 -1.28 -16.17 1.57
N GLY A 170 -0.69 -14.99 1.68
CA GLY A 170 0.75 -14.83 1.69
C GLY A 170 1.17 -14.02 2.90
N VAL A 171 2.29 -14.42 3.50
CA VAL A 171 2.90 -13.70 4.64
C VAL A 171 4.35 -13.38 4.31
N ASP A 172 4.68 -12.11 4.41
CA ASP A 172 6.04 -11.58 4.35
C ASP A 172 6.43 -11.07 5.73
N PHE A 173 7.52 -11.59 6.28
CA PHE A 173 8.18 -10.94 7.41
C PHE A 173 9.26 -10.02 6.87
N GLU A 174 9.43 -8.86 7.49
CA GLU A 174 10.46 -7.90 7.06
C GLU A 174 11.85 -8.41 7.47
N PRO A 175 12.84 -8.40 6.58
CA PRO A 175 14.23 -8.68 6.94
C PRO A 175 14.71 -7.76 8.05
N ILE A 176 15.51 -8.29 9.00
CA ILE A 176 15.97 -7.51 10.14
C ILE A 176 16.80 -6.29 9.72
N THR A 177 17.45 -6.34 8.56
CA THR A 177 18.21 -5.22 7.99
C THR A 177 17.34 -4.06 7.50
N ASN A 178 16.03 -4.27 7.33
CA ASN A 178 15.10 -3.20 7.00
C ASN A 178 14.54 -2.57 8.29
N VAL A 179 14.36 -3.38 9.33
CA VAL A 179 13.89 -2.92 10.65
C VAL A 179 15.01 -2.19 11.42
N ASN A 180 16.21 -2.76 11.40
CA ASN A 180 17.43 -2.24 12.00
C ASN A 180 18.51 -2.18 10.92
N PRO A 181 18.56 -1.10 10.13
CA PRO A 181 19.55 -0.95 9.07
C PRO A 181 20.98 -1.04 9.61
N PRO A 182 21.89 -1.73 8.92
CA PRO A 182 23.30 -1.76 9.32
C PRO A 182 23.89 -0.35 9.26
N SER A 183 24.84 -0.09 10.15
CA SER A 183 25.65 1.12 10.08
C SER A 183 26.42 1.19 8.75
N PRO A 184 26.88 2.38 8.31
CA PRO A 184 27.66 2.52 7.08
C PRO A 184 28.90 1.61 7.03
N GLU A 185 29.56 1.39 8.17
CA GLU A 185 30.73 0.53 8.29
C GLU A 185 30.38 -0.96 8.10
N GLU A 186 29.31 -1.42 8.75
CA GLU A 186 28.80 -2.78 8.60
C GLU A 186 28.33 -3.04 7.16
N GLN A 187 27.62 -2.08 6.58
CA GLN A 187 27.17 -2.14 5.19
C GLN A 187 28.36 -2.25 4.22
N ALA A 188 29.41 -1.44 4.41
CA ALA A 188 30.62 -1.53 3.61
C ALA A 188 31.34 -2.88 3.75
N ALA A 189 31.37 -3.44 4.97
CA ALA A 189 31.93 -4.76 5.21
C ALA A 189 31.14 -5.88 4.52
N ILE A 190 29.80 -5.82 4.58
CA ILE A 190 28.89 -6.74 3.87
C ILE A 190 29.15 -6.69 2.37
N VAL A 191 29.19 -5.49 1.79
CA VAL A 191 29.43 -5.28 0.37
C VAL A 191 30.77 -5.86 -0.06
N LYS A 192 31.86 -5.56 0.67
CA LYS A 192 33.21 -6.06 0.37
C LYS A 192 33.26 -7.60 0.43
N LYS A 193 32.61 -8.20 1.41
CA LYS A 193 32.51 -9.66 1.55
C LYS A 193 31.76 -10.29 0.38
N LEU A 194 30.59 -9.75 0.04
CA LEU A 194 29.77 -10.25 -1.07
C LEU A 194 30.48 -10.10 -2.42
N LYS A 195 31.15 -8.96 -2.66
CA LYS A 195 31.94 -8.74 -3.87
C LYS A 195 33.04 -9.80 -4.01
N LYS A 196 33.84 -10.00 -2.95
CA LYS A 196 34.89 -11.03 -2.93
C LYS A 196 34.31 -12.43 -3.21
N GLN A 197 33.16 -12.76 -2.63
CA GLN A 197 32.48 -14.05 -2.90
C GLN A 197 32.03 -14.19 -4.35
N ALA A 198 31.52 -13.13 -4.98
CA ALA A 198 31.13 -13.16 -6.38
C ALA A 198 32.36 -13.35 -7.30
N GLU A 199 33.45 -12.64 -7.02
CA GLU A 199 34.73 -12.75 -7.75
C GLU A 199 35.33 -14.17 -7.63
N GLU A 200 35.39 -14.72 -6.42
CA GLU A 200 35.94 -16.05 -6.15
C GLU A 200 35.09 -17.17 -6.76
N SER A 201 33.76 -17.02 -6.73
CA SER A 201 32.83 -18.01 -7.27
C SER A 201 32.59 -17.89 -8.78
N LYS A 202 33.04 -16.80 -9.41
CA LYS A 202 32.78 -16.46 -10.82
C LYS A 202 31.29 -16.48 -11.18
N LYS A 203 30.42 -16.21 -10.19
CA LYS A 203 28.97 -16.10 -10.38
C LYS A 203 28.58 -14.64 -10.59
N GLU A 204 27.47 -14.41 -11.27
CA GLU A 204 26.90 -13.07 -11.45
C GLU A 204 26.30 -12.47 -10.17
N TYR A 205 26.33 -13.21 -9.06
CA TYR A 205 25.82 -12.78 -7.77
C TYR A 205 26.60 -13.38 -6.61
N ALA A 206 26.48 -12.74 -5.44
CA ALA A 206 26.73 -13.34 -4.14
C ALA A 206 25.56 -13.03 -3.21
N MET A 207 25.34 -13.87 -2.20
CA MET A 207 24.31 -13.62 -1.20
C MET A 207 24.74 -14.05 0.20
N ILE A 208 24.25 -13.33 1.21
CA ILE A 208 24.33 -13.75 2.60
C ILE A 208 22.92 -13.81 3.20
N PRO A 209 22.57 -14.90 3.93
CA PRO A 209 21.26 -15.01 4.55
C PRO A 209 21.09 -13.93 5.63
N VAL A 210 19.86 -13.46 5.81
CA VAL A 210 19.49 -12.56 6.89
C VAL A 210 18.26 -13.07 7.62
N GLU A 211 18.22 -12.78 8.92
CA GLU A 211 17.07 -13.13 9.74
C GLU A 211 15.85 -12.27 9.38
N LEU A 212 14.67 -12.86 9.55
CA LEU A 212 13.40 -12.18 9.43
C LEU A 212 12.96 -11.69 10.80
N SER A 213 12.39 -10.49 10.84
CA SER A 213 11.72 -9.97 12.03
C SER A 213 10.56 -10.88 12.44
N LYS A 214 10.30 -10.98 13.74
CA LYS A 214 9.13 -11.69 14.28
C LYS A 214 7.90 -10.80 14.40
N ASP A 215 8.13 -9.49 14.48
CA ASP A 215 7.09 -8.51 14.81
C ASP A 215 6.77 -7.56 13.65
N HIS A 216 7.55 -7.63 12.57
CA HIS A 216 7.34 -6.78 11.39
C HIS A 216 6.96 -7.66 10.21
N TRP A 217 5.73 -7.52 9.75
CA TRP A 217 5.17 -8.38 8.73
C TRP A 217 4.06 -7.70 7.95
N ARG A 218 3.81 -8.24 6.76
CA ARG A 218 2.66 -7.95 5.92
C ARG A 218 2.04 -9.27 5.51
N MET A 219 0.72 -9.33 5.52
CA MET A 219 0.01 -10.45 4.96
C MET A 219 -1.17 -9.99 4.13
N PHE A 220 -1.53 -10.81 3.16
CA PHE A 220 -2.81 -10.72 2.47
C PHE A 220 -3.50 -12.07 2.57
N ILE A 221 -4.83 -12.03 2.67
CA ILE A 221 -5.69 -13.18 2.69
C ILE A 221 -6.77 -12.98 1.64
N ASN A 222 -6.88 -13.94 0.72
CA ASN A 222 -7.88 -13.94 -0.32
C ASN A 222 -9.06 -14.81 0.12
N TYR A 223 -10.25 -14.24 0.00
CA TYR A 223 -11.52 -14.92 0.19
C TYR A 223 -12.33 -14.85 -1.09
N THR A 224 -12.89 -15.96 -1.56
CA THR A 224 -13.66 -15.98 -2.82
C THR A 224 -15.07 -16.52 -2.64
N SER A 225 -15.98 -16.05 -3.50
CA SER A 225 -17.34 -16.56 -3.63
C SER A 225 -17.85 -16.27 -5.04
N GLN A 226 -18.27 -17.29 -5.78
CA GLN A 226 -18.92 -17.14 -7.10
C GLN A 226 -18.13 -16.22 -8.07
N GLY A 227 -16.80 -16.39 -8.14
CA GLY A 227 -15.93 -15.59 -9.00
C GLY A 227 -15.58 -14.19 -8.47
N LYS A 228 -16.14 -13.75 -7.35
CA LYS A 228 -15.75 -12.52 -6.65
C LYS A 228 -14.66 -12.81 -5.63
N GLN A 229 -13.72 -11.89 -5.47
CA GLN A 229 -12.64 -11.96 -4.49
C GLN A 229 -12.66 -10.75 -3.56
N ILE A 230 -12.47 -11.03 -2.26
CA ILE A 230 -12.14 -10.05 -1.23
C ILE A 230 -10.70 -10.31 -0.81
N THR A 231 -9.87 -9.29 -0.82
CA THR A 231 -8.50 -9.34 -0.32
C THR A 231 -8.43 -8.57 0.98
N VAL A 232 -8.04 -9.23 2.06
CA VAL A 232 -7.77 -8.61 3.36
C VAL A 232 -6.27 -8.51 3.54
N GLN A 233 -5.73 -7.30 3.51
CA GLN A 233 -4.35 -7.00 3.80
C GLN A 233 -4.22 -6.50 5.23
N MET A 234 -3.18 -6.97 5.90
CA MET A 234 -2.84 -6.58 7.27
C MET A 234 -1.34 -6.38 7.33
N SER A 235 -0.90 -5.37 8.06
CA SER A 235 0.53 -5.12 8.25
C SER A 235 0.83 -4.59 9.64
N ARG A 236 1.98 -5.01 10.16
CA ARG A 236 2.65 -4.39 11.29
C ARG A 236 4.04 -3.98 10.82
N THR A 237 4.26 -2.70 10.66
CA THR A 237 5.52 -2.13 10.19
C THR A 237 6.11 -1.21 11.26
N SER A 238 7.42 -1.01 11.22
CA SER A 238 8.15 -0.09 12.12
C SER A 238 7.85 1.37 11.76
N GLU A 239 7.60 1.61 10.48
CA GLU A 239 7.43 2.92 9.90
C GLU A 239 5.97 3.16 9.52
N LYS A 240 5.62 4.45 9.47
CA LYS A 240 4.38 4.94 8.86
C LYS A 240 4.27 4.45 7.42
N GLU A 241 3.11 3.95 7.04
CA GLU A 241 2.84 3.59 5.64
C GLU A 241 2.45 4.83 4.84
N THR A 242 3.26 5.18 3.84
CA THR A 242 2.96 6.23 2.87
C THR A 242 2.61 5.59 1.53
N ILE A 243 1.38 5.81 1.06
CA ILE A 243 0.98 5.42 -0.29
C ILE A 243 1.16 6.59 -1.23
N LEU A 244 1.82 6.33 -2.36
CA LEU A 244 2.02 7.31 -3.40
C LEU A 244 0.82 7.31 -4.35
N VAL A 245 0.16 8.46 -4.46
CA VAL A 245 -1.03 8.66 -5.28
C VAL A 245 -0.68 9.61 -6.41
N HIS A 246 -1.09 9.29 -7.63
CA HIS A 246 -0.95 10.23 -8.74
C HIS A 246 -1.94 11.39 -8.56
N LYS A 247 -1.48 12.64 -8.74
CA LYS A 247 -2.30 13.83 -8.54
C LYS A 247 -3.60 13.87 -9.35
N ASP A 248 -3.58 13.20 -10.50
CA ASP A 248 -4.70 13.14 -11.45
C ASP A 248 -5.65 11.96 -11.18
N TRP A 249 -5.40 11.14 -10.15
CA TRP A 249 -6.34 10.10 -9.76
C TRP A 249 -7.53 10.74 -9.04
N ASP A 250 -8.71 10.68 -9.66
CA ASP A 250 -9.98 11.07 -9.05
C ASP A 250 -10.43 10.01 -8.03
N LEU A 251 -9.67 9.91 -6.92
CA LEU A 251 -9.99 9.01 -5.83
C LEU A 251 -11.17 9.56 -5.03
N LYS A 252 -12.28 8.83 -5.05
CA LYS A 252 -13.44 9.18 -4.21
C LYS A 252 -13.23 8.62 -2.82
N GLN A 253 -12.70 9.47 -1.95
CA GLN A 253 -12.32 9.10 -0.59
C GLN A 253 -13.22 9.73 0.45
N GLU A 254 -13.46 8.98 1.52
CA GLU A 254 -14.33 9.40 2.61
C GLU A 254 -13.80 8.86 3.94
N LYS A 255 -13.71 9.74 4.95
CA LYS A 255 -13.48 9.32 6.33
C LYS A 255 -14.81 8.87 6.94
N LEU A 256 -14.80 7.70 7.57
CA LEU A 256 -15.96 7.09 8.21
C LEU A 256 -15.62 6.76 9.67
N VAL A 257 -16.63 6.79 10.53
CA VAL A 257 -16.50 6.26 11.90
C VAL A 257 -17.38 5.02 12.00
N VAL A 258 -16.76 3.86 12.21
CA VAL A 258 -17.47 2.58 12.35
C VAL A 258 -17.21 2.04 13.75
N LYS A 259 -18.25 1.96 14.58
CA LYS A 259 -18.16 1.52 16.00
C LYS A 259 -17.09 2.26 16.81
N GLY A 260 -16.92 3.57 16.55
CA GLY A 260 -15.94 4.41 17.22
C GLY A 260 -14.51 4.29 16.68
N VAL A 261 -14.30 3.59 15.57
CA VAL A 261 -13.01 3.48 14.88
C VAL A 261 -13.02 4.31 13.61
N ASP A 262 -12.02 5.18 13.47
CA ASP A 262 -11.81 5.97 12.25
C ASP A 262 -11.32 5.06 11.11
N MET A 263 -12.00 5.15 9.98
CA MET A 263 -11.70 4.41 8.77
C MET A 263 -11.60 5.35 7.57
N LEU A 264 -10.78 4.97 6.60
CA LEU A 264 -10.70 5.62 5.30
C LEU A 264 -11.27 4.67 4.25
N PHE A 265 -12.32 5.10 3.57
CA PHE A 265 -12.92 4.41 2.44
C PHE A 265 -12.43 5.06 1.13
N THR A 266 -12.13 4.24 0.12
CA THR A 266 -11.79 4.71 -1.23
C THR A 266 -12.60 3.94 -2.28
N ASP A 267 -13.19 4.66 -3.23
CA ASP A 267 -13.72 4.10 -4.48
C ASP A 267 -12.81 4.49 -5.64
N PHE A 268 -12.21 3.47 -6.29
CA PHE A 268 -11.30 3.61 -7.42
C PHE A 268 -12.02 3.54 -8.77
N GLY A 269 -13.35 3.40 -8.79
CA GLY A 269 -14.15 3.16 -9.98
C GLY A 269 -14.12 1.71 -10.46
N THR A 270 -12.99 1.00 -10.32
CA THR A 270 -12.84 -0.44 -10.65
C THR A 270 -13.08 -1.37 -9.45
N GLY A 271 -12.95 -0.83 -8.25
CA GLY A 271 -13.10 -1.53 -6.99
C GLY A 271 -13.19 -0.54 -5.83
N LYS A 272 -13.36 -1.06 -4.62
CA LYS A 272 -13.47 -0.27 -3.40
C LYS A 272 -12.55 -0.84 -2.33
N ASN A 273 -12.05 0.03 -1.48
CA ASN A 273 -11.37 -0.38 -0.27
C ASN A 273 -11.85 0.35 0.98
N ILE A 274 -11.56 -0.25 2.12
CA ILE A 274 -11.68 0.37 3.43
C ILE A 274 -10.46 -0.03 4.26
N GLN A 275 -9.94 0.92 5.02
CA GLN A 275 -8.73 0.72 5.81
C GLN A 275 -8.82 1.46 7.14
N TRP A 276 -8.20 0.91 8.17
CA TRP A 276 -8.21 1.46 9.52
C TRP A 276 -7.00 0.97 10.30
N VAL A 277 -6.72 1.64 11.42
CA VAL A 277 -5.64 1.29 12.34
C VAL A 277 -6.22 0.57 13.55
N TYR A 278 -5.58 -0.52 13.96
CA TYR A 278 -5.88 -1.23 15.19
C TYR A 278 -4.69 -1.14 16.15
N ASP A 279 -4.87 -0.48 17.29
CA ASP A 279 -3.87 -0.48 18.36
C ASP A 279 -3.90 -1.81 19.11
N VAL A 280 -2.78 -2.52 19.13
CA VAL A 280 -2.65 -3.78 19.85
C VAL A 280 -2.69 -3.49 21.37
N PRO A 281 -3.63 -4.10 22.13
CA PRO A 281 -3.81 -3.81 23.54
C PRO A 281 -2.52 -3.94 24.36
N ASN A 282 -2.29 -2.99 25.28
CA ASN A 282 -1.13 -2.96 26.18
C ASN A 282 0.24 -2.86 25.47
N THR A 283 0.27 -2.40 24.22
CA THR A 283 1.51 -2.16 23.47
C THR A 283 1.46 -0.83 22.74
N THR A 284 2.60 -0.37 22.22
CA THR A 284 2.68 0.76 21.28
C THR A 284 2.52 0.32 19.81
N GLN A 285 2.28 -0.98 19.58
CA GLN A 285 2.20 -1.55 18.25
C GLN A 285 0.83 -1.31 17.62
N THR A 286 0.84 -1.08 16.31
CA THR A 286 -0.36 -0.87 15.52
C THR A 286 -0.40 -1.84 14.35
N ILE A 287 -1.59 -2.33 14.02
CA ILE A 287 -1.83 -3.13 12.81
C ILE A 287 -2.66 -2.27 11.86
N LEU A 288 -2.15 -2.02 10.66
CA LEU A 288 -2.95 -1.44 9.59
C LEU A 288 -3.76 -2.56 8.95
N TYR A 289 -5.07 -2.36 8.87
CA TYR A 289 -5.98 -3.23 8.14
C TYR A 289 -6.43 -2.54 6.86
N HIS A 290 -6.56 -3.33 5.80
CA HIS A 290 -7.06 -2.89 4.51
C HIS A 290 -7.87 -4.03 3.89
N ILE A 291 -9.14 -3.79 3.59
CA ILE A 291 -9.99 -4.71 2.83
C ILE A 291 -10.24 -4.11 1.46
N GLU A 292 -9.94 -4.87 0.42
CA GLU A 292 -10.13 -4.50 -0.98
C GLU A 292 -11.04 -5.50 -1.69
N ALA A 293 -11.89 -4.99 -2.57
CA ALA A 293 -12.77 -5.81 -3.39
C ALA A 293 -13.04 -5.17 -4.76
N SER A 294 -13.10 -5.99 -5.80
CA SER A 294 -13.52 -5.55 -7.14
C SER A 294 -15.03 -5.30 -7.19
N ASN A 295 -15.47 -4.48 -8.13
CA ASN A 295 -16.90 -4.33 -8.39
C ASN A 295 -17.55 -5.65 -8.85
N PRO A 296 -18.87 -5.84 -8.61
CA PRO A 296 -19.75 -5.00 -7.81
C PRO A 296 -19.68 -5.38 -6.32
N ILE A 297 -19.19 -4.44 -5.50
CA ILE A 297 -19.21 -4.44 -4.05
C ILE A 297 -19.77 -3.07 -3.61
N SER A 298 -20.65 -3.04 -2.61
CA SER A 298 -21.18 -1.79 -2.05
C SER A 298 -20.33 -1.30 -0.89
N LYS A 299 -20.42 -0.01 -0.56
CA LYS A 299 -19.76 0.57 0.62
C LYS A 299 -20.24 -0.11 1.90
N GLU A 300 -21.54 -0.37 2.01
CA GLU A 300 -22.17 -1.03 3.16
C GLU A 300 -21.70 -2.48 3.33
N GLU A 301 -21.54 -3.22 2.23
CA GLU A 301 -20.98 -4.58 2.28
C GLU A 301 -19.53 -4.53 2.80
N LEU A 302 -18.74 -3.57 2.34
CA LEU A 302 -17.35 -3.42 2.77
C LEU A 302 -17.22 -2.98 4.24
N VAL A 303 -18.10 -2.09 4.70
CA VAL A 303 -18.19 -1.70 6.12
C VAL A 303 -18.55 -2.90 6.99
N LYS A 304 -19.52 -3.75 6.58
CA LYS A 304 -19.86 -4.99 7.30
C LYS A 304 -18.67 -5.93 7.42
N LEU A 305 -17.89 -6.08 6.34
CA LEU A 305 -16.66 -6.88 6.36
C LEU A 305 -15.63 -6.31 7.36
N ALA A 306 -15.43 -5.00 7.38
CA ALA A 306 -14.53 -4.35 8.34
C ALA A 306 -15.00 -4.55 9.78
N GLU A 307 -16.31 -4.46 10.04
CA GLU A 307 -16.88 -4.69 11.37
C GLU A 307 -16.58 -6.07 11.97
N LEU A 308 -16.36 -7.10 11.15
CA LEU A 308 -15.96 -8.44 11.62
C LEU A 308 -14.62 -8.41 12.35
N TYR A 309 -13.71 -7.53 11.96
CA TYR A 309 -12.38 -7.41 12.54
C TYR A 309 -12.36 -6.52 13.79
N LEU A 310 -13.37 -5.68 13.98
CA LEU A 310 -13.50 -4.80 15.16
C LEU A 310 -14.00 -5.53 16.42
N LYS A 311 -14.67 -6.68 16.28
CA LYS A 311 -15.27 -7.47 17.37
C LYS A 311 -14.27 -8.40 18.04
#